data_AF-A0A222PA46-F1
#
_entry.id   AF-A0A222PA46-F1
#
_cell.length_a   1.000
_cell.length_b   1.000
_cell.length_c   1.000
_cell.angle_alpha   90.00
_cell.angle_beta   90.00
_cell.angle_gamma   90.00
#
_symmetry.space_group_name_H-M   'P 1'
#
loop_
_entity.id
_entity.type
_entity.pdbx_description
1 polymer ?
#
loop_
_entity_poly.entity_id
_entity_poly.type
_entity_poly.pdbx_seq_one_letter_code
_entity_poly.pdbx_strand_id
1 'polypeptide(L)'
;MSKRMSRENQKLIYWFIDCYAYKLKGVDINWQTSKQKPAISDYFLYKAKEDLKKLYIRHSGINLKGYKPFKNIEEKLRIRLNEVLDKNYTKETKINIVTNDLIDFVREEMQRFLLTLTGTFSLKLDIMSNKGAISFTNYLFDYFLQNDIDMWQEIHELYRQQENRNWVYWMLKKKICVITGKPNAQLAHISKSAGALGGYKYDKGIGNSYLPLSAEWHIGVDHGVGGGRNKLMSKLKELNIEPFEIRTEEEVKELKRIYKGHFKGFKER
;
A
#
# COMPACT_ATOMS: atom_id res chain seq x y z
N MET A 1 5.99 11.15 -20.52
CA MET A 1 7.09 10.44 -19.82
C MET A 1 6.52 9.38 -18.90
N SER A 2 6.80 8.11 -19.16
CA SER A 2 6.61 7.06 -18.15
C SER A 2 7.61 7.33 -17.03
N LYS A 3 7.13 7.68 -15.83
CA LYS A 3 8.04 7.82 -14.68
C LYS A 3 8.67 6.45 -14.43
N ARG A 4 9.97 6.42 -14.12
CA ARG A 4 10.71 5.22 -13.74
C ARG A 4 10.50 4.91 -12.27
N MET A 5 10.69 3.65 -11.86
CA MET A 5 10.69 3.32 -10.44
C MET A 5 11.77 4.15 -9.74
N SER A 6 11.41 4.82 -8.64
CA SER A 6 12.37 5.58 -7.85
C SER A 6 13.20 4.65 -6.96
N ARG A 7 14.36 5.13 -6.49
CA ARG A 7 15.22 4.37 -5.55
C ARG A 7 14.49 4.09 -4.24
N GLU A 8 13.66 5.02 -3.80
CA GLU A 8 12.85 4.94 -2.59
C GLU A 8 11.80 3.82 -2.71
N ASN A 9 11.08 3.75 -3.83
CA ASN A 9 10.11 2.68 -4.06
C ASN A 9 10.80 1.31 -4.19
N GLN A 10 11.96 1.25 -4.84
CA GLN A 10 12.74 0.02 -4.88
C GLN A 10 13.18 -0.44 -3.49
N LYS A 11 13.71 0.49 -2.67
CA LYS A 11 14.13 0.21 -1.30
C LYS A 11 12.97 -0.33 -0.47
N LEU A 12 11.78 0.24 -0.62
CA LEU A 12 10.56 -0.23 0.03
C LEU A 12 10.18 -1.65 -0.39
N ILE A 13 10.21 -1.97 -1.68
CA ILE A 13 9.98 -3.36 -2.16
C ILE A 13 10.99 -4.33 -1.53
N TYR A 14 12.26 -3.96 -1.42
CA TYR A 14 13.26 -4.81 -0.78
C TYR A 14 13.06 -4.94 0.73
N TRP A 15 12.53 -3.92 1.40
CA TRP A 15 12.13 -4.02 2.81
C TRP A 15 10.97 -4.99 3.04
N PHE A 16 10.00 -5.05 2.13
CA PHE A 16 8.98 -6.09 2.15
C PHE A 16 9.58 -7.48 1.99
N ILE A 17 10.44 -7.67 0.99
CA ILE A 17 11.11 -8.95 0.76
C ILE A 17 11.84 -9.40 2.04
N ASP A 18 12.53 -8.48 2.70
CA ASP A 18 13.21 -8.71 3.97
C ASP A 18 12.22 -9.13 5.08
N CYS A 19 11.12 -8.39 5.28
CA CYS A 19 10.08 -8.74 6.26
C CYS A 19 9.48 -10.13 6.01
N TYR A 20 9.16 -10.47 4.76
CA TYR A 20 8.65 -11.80 4.41
C TYR A 20 9.68 -12.90 4.64
N ALA A 21 10.97 -12.60 4.44
CA ALA A 21 12.03 -13.55 4.72
C ALA A 21 12.09 -13.89 6.23
N TYR A 22 11.87 -12.93 7.13
CA TYR A 22 11.76 -13.21 8.57
C TYR A 22 10.54 -14.08 8.90
N LYS A 23 9.39 -13.81 8.26
CA LYS A 23 8.22 -14.70 8.36
C LYS A 23 8.56 -16.13 7.95
N LEU A 24 9.24 -16.31 6.80
CA LEU A 24 9.64 -17.64 6.32
C LEU A 24 10.61 -18.34 7.28
N LYS A 25 11.43 -17.58 8.00
CA LYS A 25 12.35 -18.07 9.03
C LYS A 25 11.65 -18.33 10.39
N GLY A 26 10.46 -17.76 10.62
CA GLY A 26 9.74 -17.84 11.90
C GLY A 26 10.26 -16.85 12.95
N VAL A 27 10.79 -15.69 12.53
CA VAL A 27 11.27 -14.64 13.44
C VAL A 27 10.25 -13.51 13.48
N ASP A 28 9.81 -13.15 14.69
CA ASP A 28 8.93 -12.00 14.94
C ASP A 28 9.74 -10.70 14.87
N ILE A 29 9.31 -9.81 13.99
CA ILE A 29 9.92 -8.48 13.76
C ILE A 29 8.92 -7.35 14.04
N ASN A 30 7.76 -7.66 14.60
CA ASN A 30 6.68 -6.70 14.76
C ASN A 30 7.11 -5.52 15.61
N TRP A 31 6.91 -4.31 15.10
CA TRP A 31 7.29 -3.05 15.77
C TRP A 31 8.77 -2.92 16.14
N GLN A 32 9.63 -3.76 15.58
CA GLN A 32 11.07 -3.54 15.65
C GLN A 32 11.49 -2.53 14.58
N THR A 33 12.64 -1.90 14.81
CA THR A 33 13.24 -1.02 13.81
C THR A 33 14.18 -1.81 12.92
N SER A 34 14.31 -1.42 11.66
CA SER A 34 15.25 -2.05 10.73
C SER A 34 16.72 -2.00 11.20
N LYS A 35 17.03 -1.14 12.19
CA LYS A 35 18.36 -1.00 12.82
C LYS A 35 18.73 -2.18 13.72
N GLN A 36 17.76 -2.96 14.21
CA GLN A 36 17.96 -4.10 15.10
C GLN A 36 17.78 -5.45 14.37
N LYS A 37 17.89 -5.44 13.03
CA LYS A 37 17.63 -6.61 12.19
C LYS A 37 18.49 -7.83 12.58
N PRO A 38 17.87 -8.97 12.92
CA PRO A 38 18.61 -10.21 13.10
C PRO A 38 19.27 -10.66 11.78
N ALA A 39 20.37 -11.39 11.82
CA ALA A 39 20.97 -11.89 10.59
C ALA A 39 20.01 -12.87 9.87
N ILE A 40 19.84 -12.67 8.57
CA ILE A 40 19.05 -13.55 7.69
C ILE A 40 19.91 -14.03 6.53
N SER A 41 19.81 -15.33 6.21
CA SER A 41 20.59 -15.92 5.12
C SER A 41 20.03 -15.53 3.75
N ASP A 42 20.90 -15.46 2.75
CA ASP A 42 20.55 -15.20 1.35
C ASP A 42 19.48 -16.15 0.79
N TYR A 43 19.43 -17.39 1.29
CA TYR A 43 18.40 -18.37 0.93
C TYR A 43 16.98 -17.84 1.17
N PHE A 44 16.70 -17.30 2.36
CA PHE A 44 15.36 -16.80 2.71
C PHE A 44 15.03 -15.52 1.93
N LEU A 45 16.00 -14.64 1.69
CA LEU A 45 15.82 -13.43 0.88
C LEU A 45 15.48 -13.78 -0.58
N TYR A 46 16.20 -14.75 -1.16
CA TYR A 46 15.94 -15.24 -2.51
C TYR A 46 14.54 -15.86 -2.61
N LYS A 47 14.20 -16.76 -1.67
CA LYS A 47 12.91 -17.43 -1.63
C LYS A 47 11.76 -16.43 -1.45
N ALA A 48 11.91 -15.48 -0.53
CA ALA A 48 10.93 -14.44 -0.28
C ALA A 48 10.65 -13.59 -1.52
N LYS A 49 11.71 -13.16 -2.20
CA LYS A 49 11.60 -12.40 -3.45
C LYS A 49 10.83 -13.18 -4.51
N GLU A 50 11.18 -14.43 -4.73
CA GLU A 50 10.53 -15.27 -5.75
C GLU A 50 9.06 -15.56 -5.41
N ASP A 51 8.78 -15.90 -4.16
CA ASP A 51 7.42 -16.22 -3.70
C ASP A 51 6.49 -15.01 -3.85
N LEU A 52 6.91 -13.83 -3.36
CA LEU A 52 6.11 -12.61 -3.45
C LEU A 52 5.83 -12.18 -4.90
N LYS A 53 6.82 -12.33 -5.79
CA LYS A 53 6.64 -12.03 -7.22
C LYS A 53 5.63 -12.98 -7.87
N LYS A 54 5.71 -14.29 -7.56
CA LYS A 54 4.77 -15.30 -8.10
C LYS A 54 3.35 -15.11 -7.54
N LEU A 55 3.24 -14.75 -6.26
CA LEU A 55 1.97 -14.39 -5.63
C LEU A 55 1.33 -13.17 -6.32
N TYR A 56 2.12 -12.12 -6.60
CA TYR A 56 1.65 -10.96 -7.35
C TYR A 56 1.20 -11.28 -8.78
N ILE A 57 1.94 -12.13 -9.50
CA ILE A 57 1.55 -12.53 -10.87
C ILE A 57 0.19 -13.23 -10.87
N ARG A 58 -0.03 -14.14 -9.90
CA ARG A 58 -1.34 -14.79 -9.70
C ARG A 58 -2.44 -13.78 -9.39
N HIS A 59 -2.16 -12.79 -8.56
CA HIS A 59 -3.13 -11.75 -8.19
C HIS A 59 -3.44 -10.78 -9.34
N SER A 60 -2.43 -10.35 -10.08
CA SER A 60 -2.54 -9.32 -11.13
C SER A 60 -3.27 -9.79 -12.39
N GLY A 61 -3.53 -11.09 -12.52
CA GLY A 61 -4.20 -11.65 -13.69
C GLY A 61 -3.38 -11.51 -14.98
N ILE A 62 -2.06 -11.27 -14.87
CA ILE A 62 -1.18 -11.18 -16.04
C ILE A 62 -1.23 -12.52 -16.77
N ASN A 63 -1.84 -12.51 -17.95
CA ASN A 63 -1.95 -13.66 -18.83
C ASN A 63 -1.01 -13.48 -20.02
N LEU A 64 -0.07 -14.43 -20.17
CA LEU A 64 0.90 -14.45 -21.26
C LEU A 64 0.60 -15.55 -22.30
N LYS A 65 -0.58 -16.20 -22.21
CA LYS A 65 -0.97 -17.23 -23.18
C LYS A 65 -1.04 -16.62 -24.58
N GLY A 66 -0.24 -17.17 -25.50
CA GLY A 66 -0.15 -16.68 -26.88
C GLY A 66 0.73 -15.45 -27.07
N TYR A 67 1.41 -14.96 -26.01
CA TYR A 67 2.44 -13.95 -26.16
C TYR A 67 3.58 -14.50 -27.05
N LYS A 68 3.86 -13.78 -28.14
CA LYS A 68 4.99 -14.04 -29.02
C LYS A 68 5.95 -12.85 -28.90
N PRO A 69 7.13 -13.02 -28.30
CA PRO A 69 8.08 -11.94 -28.10
C PRO A 69 8.35 -11.20 -29.41
N PHE A 70 8.31 -9.86 -29.36
CA PHE A 70 8.65 -8.97 -30.47
C PHE A 70 7.83 -9.12 -31.76
N LYS A 71 6.75 -9.91 -31.79
CA LYS A 71 5.99 -10.20 -33.02
C LYS A 71 5.48 -8.94 -33.74
N ASN A 72 5.03 -7.94 -32.99
CA ASN A 72 4.43 -6.72 -33.54
C ASN A 72 5.34 -5.50 -33.32
N ILE A 73 6.66 -5.71 -33.25
CA ILE A 73 7.61 -4.63 -32.99
C ILE A 73 7.55 -3.57 -34.08
N GLU A 74 7.62 -3.97 -35.35
CA GLU A 74 7.66 -3.03 -36.47
C GLU A 74 6.40 -2.15 -36.52
N GLU A 75 5.23 -2.76 -36.41
CA GLU A 75 3.93 -2.05 -36.42
C GLU A 75 3.83 -1.05 -35.26
N LYS A 76 4.14 -1.47 -34.03
CA LYS A 76 4.11 -0.59 -32.85
C LYS A 76 5.08 0.59 -33.00
N LEU A 77 6.27 0.35 -33.57
CA LEU A 77 7.26 1.40 -33.80
C LEU A 77 6.79 2.39 -34.88
N ARG A 78 6.23 1.90 -35.98
CA ARG A 78 5.68 2.73 -37.07
C ARG A 78 4.57 3.65 -36.56
N ILE A 79 3.62 3.11 -35.78
CA ILE A 79 2.52 3.90 -35.20
C ILE A 79 3.07 5.05 -34.34
N ARG A 80 3.98 4.75 -33.41
CA ARG A 80 4.56 5.76 -32.52
C ARG A 80 5.40 6.79 -33.26
N LEU A 81 6.16 6.38 -34.28
CA LEU A 81 6.94 7.30 -35.11
C LEU A 81 6.01 8.30 -35.80
N ASN A 82 4.93 7.84 -36.42
CA ASN A 82 3.95 8.71 -37.09
C ASN A 82 3.33 9.71 -36.09
N GLU A 83 2.90 9.26 -34.91
CA GLU A 83 2.32 10.13 -33.86
C GLU A 83 3.25 11.27 -33.40
N VAL A 84 4.57 11.10 -33.49
CA VAL A 84 5.56 12.11 -33.10
C VAL A 84 5.97 12.98 -34.29
N LEU A 85 6.09 12.39 -35.48
CA LEU A 85 6.50 13.09 -36.70
C LEU A 85 5.46 14.13 -37.12
N ASP A 86 4.17 13.85 -36.94
CA ASP A 86 3.06 14.73 -37.31
C ASP A 86 2.89 15.93 -36.36
N LYS A 87 3.54 15.91 -35.18
CA LYS A 87 3.44 17.00 -34.21
C LYS A 87 4.39 18.15 -34.52
N ASN A 88 3.95 19.37 -34.21
CA ASN A 88 4.76 20.58 -34.36
C ASN A 88 5.76 20.73 -33.19
N TYR A 89 6.77 19.86 -33.16
CA TYR A 89 7.85 19.88 -32.19
C TYR A 89 9.19 20.15 -32.87
N THR A 90 10.15 20.69 -32.11
CA THR A 90 11.53 20.82 -32.56
C THR A 90 12.12 19.45 -32.88
N LYS A 91 13.11 19.40 -33.79
CA LYS A 91 13.81 18.16 -34.15
C LYS A 91 14.37 17.44 -32.92
N GLU A 92 14.99 18.18 -32.01
CA GLU A 92 15.53 17.66 -30.75
C GLU A 92 14.43 17.05 -29.86
N THR A 93 13.29 17.74 -29.73
CA THR A 93 12.15 17.23 -28.96
C THR A 93 11.61 15.93 -29.58
N LYS A 94 11.48 15.86 -30.91
CA LYS A 94 11.05 14.64 -31.61
C LYS A 94 12.02 13.47 -31.35
N ILE A 95 13.32 13.71 -31.49
CA ILE A 95 14.37 12.70 -31.22
C ILE A 95 14.26 12.19 -29.77
N ASN A 96 14.10 13.10 -28.81
CA ASN A 96 13.98 12.74 -27.40
C ASN A 96 12.73 11.92 -27.11
N ILE A 97 11.57 12.27 -27.70
CA ILE A 97 10.34 11.51 -27.52
C ILE A 97 10.51 10.09 -28.11
N VAL A 98 10.96 10.00 -29.37
CA VAL A 98 11.16 8.70 -30.04
C VAL A 98 12.14 7.82 -29.29
N THR A 99 13.27 8.37 -28.86
CA THR A 99 14.30 7.61 -28.13
C THR A 99 13.76 7.08 -26.80
N ASN A 100 13.03 7.90 -26.04
CA ASN A 100 12.44 7.46 -24.78
C ASN A 100 11.39 6.37 -25.00
N ASP A 101 10.54 6.53 -26.01
CA ASP A 101 9.52 5.56 -26.37
C ASP A 101 10.09 4.21 -26.79
N LEU A 102 11.19 4.23 -27.57
CA LEU A 102 11.95 3.03 -27.95
C LEU A 102 12.49 2.31 -26.72
N ILE A 103 13.12 3.05 -25.81
CA ILE A 103 13.68 2.49 -24.59
C ILE A 103 12.58 1.88 -23.72
N ASP A 104 11.44 2.56 -23.55
CA ASP A 104 10.31 2.07 -22.76
C ASP A 104 9.71 0.82 -23.39
N PHE A 105 9.56 0.79 -24.71
CA PHE A 105 9.11 -0.40 -25.45
C PHE A 105 10.03 -1.60 -25.22
N VAL A 106 11.35 -1.43 -25.39
CA VAL A 106 12.33 -2.51 -25.20
C VAL A 106 12.24 -3.06 -23.78
N ARG A 107 12.13 -2.19 -22.77
CA ARG A 107 12.00 -2.61 -21.36
C ARG A 107 10.73 -3.41 -21.11
N GLU A 108 9.60 -2.96 -21.64
CA GLU A 108 8.32 -3.67 -21.49
C GLU A 108 8.36 -5.05 -22.14
N GLU A 109 8.90 -5.16 -23.35
CA GLU A 109 9.07 -6.45 -24.03
C GLU A 109 10.07 -7.35 -23.28
N MET A 110 11.19 -6.81 -22.76
CA MET A 110 12.13 -7.57 -21.93
C MET A 110 11.48 -8.09 -20.64
N GLN A 111 10.63 -7.30 -19.97
CA GLN A 111 9.88 -7.76 -18.79
C GLN A 111 8.93 -8.91 -19.13
N ARG A 112 8.16 -8.78 -20.23
CA ARG A 112 7.23 -9.82 -20.70
C ARG A 112 7.96 -11.09 -21.11
N PHE A 113 9.10 -10.93 -21.76
CA PHE A 113 9.96 -12.04 -22.14
C PHE A 113 10.52 -12.76 -20.90
N LEU A 114 11.04 -12.02 -19.93
CA LEU A 114 11.52 -12.59 -18.66
C LEU A 114 10.41 -13.32 -17.89
N LEU A 115 9.20 -12.75 -17.87
CA LEU A 115 8.03 -13.40 -17.28
C LEU A 115 7.70 -14.73 -17.96
N THR A 116 7.85 -14.80 -19.28
CA THR A 116 7.61 -16.03 -20.05
C THR A 116 8.67 -17.09 -19.77
N LEU A 117 9.94 -16.68 -19.67
CA LEU A 117 11.06 -17.60 -19.45
C LEU A 117 11.14 -18.13 -18.00
N THR A 118 10.92 -17.25 -17.03
CA THR A 118 11.20 -17.54 -15.61
C THR A 118 9.95 -17.66 -14.75
N GLY A 119 8.79 -17.32 -15.30
CA GLY A 119 7.56 -17.17 -14.53
C GLY A 119 7.55 -15.95 -13.60
N THR A 120 8.54 -15.04 -13.71
CA THR A 120 8.66 -13.87 -12.83
C THR A 120 9.20 -12.62 -13.56
N PHE A 121 9.13 -11.45 -12.91
CA PHE A 121 9.59 -10.16 -13.49
C PHE A 121 10.87 -9.62 -12.84
N SER A 122 11.49 -8.60 -13.44
CA SER A 122 12.67 -7.94 -12.89
C SER A 122 12.28 -6.77 -11.99
N LEU A 123 12.95 -6.66 -10.84
CA LEU A 123 12.86 -5.51 -9.92
C LEU A 123 14.02 -4.52 -10.12
N LYS A 124 14.80 -4.62 -11.21
CA LYS A 124 15.87 -3.66 -11.49
C LYS A 124 15.27 -2.31 -11.90
N LEU A 125 15.87 -1.20 -11.43
CA LEU A 125 15.39 0.18 -11.64
C LEU A 125 15.23 0.56 -13.11
N ASP A 126 16.15 0.06 -13.94
CA ASP A 126 16.24 0.32 -15.37
C ASP A 126 15.28 -0.53 -16.19
N ILE A 127 14.59 -1.51 -15.60
CA ILE A 127 13.68 -2.42 -16.30
C ILE A 127 12.24 -2.33 -15.74
N MET A 128 12.07 -2.03 -14.46
CA MET A 128 10.74 -1.93 -13.81
C MET A 128 10.11 -0.55 -14.05
N SER A 129 8.89 -0.53 -14.59
CA SER A 129 8.14 0.72 -14.75
C SER A 129 7.62 1.24 -13.39
N ASN A 130 7.44 2.56 -13.24
CA ASN A 130 6.90 3.10 -11.98
C ASN A 130 5.48 2.61 -11.70
N LYS A 131 4.64 2.50 -12.75
CA LYS A 131 3.28 1.95 -12.61
C LYS A 131 3.33 0.51 -12.09
N GLY A 132 4.22 -0.31 -12.65
CA GLY A 132 4.42 -1.69 -12.19
C GLY A 132 4.92 -1.73 -10.75
N ALA A 133 5.86 -0.84 -10.39
CA ALA A 133 6.42 -0.77 -9.04
C ALA A 133 5.36 -0.37 -8.01
N ILE A 134 4.58 0.68 -8.27
CA ILE A 134 3.46 1.10 -7.41
C ILE A 134 2.44 -0.03 -7.26
N SER A 135 2.05 -0.67 -8.37
CA SER A 135 1.07 -1.77 -8.33
C SER A 135 1.57 -2.95 -7.50
N PHE A 136 2.86 -3.29 -7.62
CA PHE A 136 3.47 -4.36 -6.83
C PHE A 136 3.61 -3.96 -5.35
N THR A 137 4.05 -2.74 -5.05
CA THR A 137 4.16 -2.24 -3.67
C THR A 137 2.80 -2.24 -2.98
N ASN A 138 1.74 -1.75 -3.62
CA ASN A 138 0.38 -1.77 -3.06
C ASN A 138 -0.09 -3.20 -2.80
N TYR A 139 0.16 -4.11 -3.74
CA TYR A 139 -0.10 -5.52 -3.53
C TYR A 139 0.67 -6.10 -2.33
N LEU A 140 1.96 -5.76 -2.17
CA LEU A 140 2.77 -6.23 -1.04
C LEU A 140 2.18 -5.73 0.28
N PHE A 141 1.80 -4.45 0.36
CA PHE A 141 1.07 -3.94 1.52
C PHE A 141 -0.17 -4.79 1.77
N ASP A 142 -1.12 -4.83 0.83
CA ASP A 142 -2.38 -5.57 1.00
C ASP A 142 -2.15 -7.02 1.40
N TYR A 143 -1.19 -7.69 0.78
CA TYR A 143 -0.85 -9.08 1.07
C TYR A 143 -0.33 -9.25 2.50
N PHE A 144 0.62 -8.42 2.94
CA PHE A 144 1.17 -8.48 4.30
C PHE A 144 0.09 -8.21 5.34
N LEU A 145 -0.70 -7.18 5.08
CA LEU A 145 -1.82 -6.74 5.89
C LEU A 145 -2.91 -7.84 6.02
N GLN A 146 -3.27 -8.52 4.93
CA GLN A 146 -4.27 -9.59 4.91
C GLN A 146 -3.77 -10.88 5.58
N ASN A 147 -2.49 -11.19 5.41
CA ASN A 147 -1.87 -12.43 5.89
C ASN A 147 -1.16 -12.30 7.24
N ASP A 148 -1.40 -11.18 7.95
CA ASP A 148 -0.86 -10.89 9.27
C ASP A 148 0.66 -11.05 9.33
N ILE A 149 1.34 -10.47 8.33
CA ILE A 149 2.78 -10.51 8.20
C ILE A 149 3.36 -9.25 8.81
N ASP A 150 4.22 -9.42 9.80
CA ASP A 150 4.90 -8.32 10.46
C ASP A 150 5.74 -7.51 9.48
N MET A 151 5.76 -6.20 9.70
CA MET A 151 6.51 -5.24 8.90
C MET A 151 7.30 -4.31 9.82
N TRP A 152 8.42 -3.82 9.31
CA TRP A 152 9.18 -2.76 9.96
C TRP A 152 8.33 -1.51 10.17
N GLN A 153 8.56 -0.79 11.27
CA GLN A 153 7.86 0.46 11.57
C GLN A 153 7.99 1.48 10.42
N GLU A 154 9.17 1.56 9.80
CA GLU A 154 9.45 2.48 8.71
C GLU A 154 8.57 2.20 7.47
N ILE A 155 8.16 0.95 7.25
CA ILE A 155 7.23 0.57 6.16
C ILE A 155 5.83 1.11 6.46
N HIS A 156 5.36 0.99 7.71
CA HIS A 156 4.08 1.57 8.13
C HIS A 156 4.08 3.10 7.98
N GLU A 157 5.18 3.77 8.32
CA GLU A 157 5.30 5.22 8.19
C GLU A 157 5.26 5.68 6.73
N LEU A 158 6.00 4.99 5.84
CA LEU A 158 6.00 5.31 4.40
C LEU A 158 4.63 5.09 3.77
N TYR A 159 3.96 3.97 4.07
CA TYR A 159 2.62 3.72 3.53
C TYR A 159 1.61 4.73 4.03
N ARG A 160 1.68 5.08 5.31
CA ARG A 160 0.80 6.10 5.89
C ARG A 160 0.94 7.43 5.14
N GLN A 161 2.16 7.82 4.75
CA GLN A 161 2.38 9.05 3.98
C GLN A 161 1.79 9.00 2.56
N GLN A 162 1.73 7.82 1.94
CA GLN A 162 1.27 7.66 0.56
C GLN A 162 -0.23 7.34 0.46
N GLU A 163 -0.73 6.50 1.36
CA GLU A 163 -2.02 5.82 1.31
C GLU A 163 -2.68 5.83 2.70
N ASN A 164 -2.69 7.00 3.36
CA ASN A 164 -3.14 7.20 4.74
C ASN A 164 -4.47 6.50 5.05
N ARG A 165 -5.47 6.74 4.22
CA ARG A 165 -6.82 6.18 4.38
C ARG A 165 -6.80 4.65 4.45
N ASN A 166 -6.11 4.01 3.50
CA ASN A 166 -6.04 2.55 3.41
C ASN A 166 -5.25 1.98 4.61
N TRP A 167 -4.17 2.64 5.01
CA TRP A 167 -3.41 2.28 6.21
C TRP A 167 -4.28 2.36 7.47
N VAL A 168 -4.96 3.48 7.73
CA VAL A 168 -5.82 3.63 8.91
C VAL A 168 -6.98 2.63 8.88
N TYR A 169 -7.58 2.39 7.72
CA TYR A 169 -8.63 1.39 7.58
C TYR A 169 -8.14 0.01 8.00
N TRP A 170 -6.95 -0.38 7.56
CA TRP A 170 -6.37 -1.64 7.99
C TRP A 170 -6.10 -1.69 9.50
N MET A 171 -5.53 -0.64 10.07
CA MET A 171 -5.30 -0.54 11.52
C MET A 171 -6.62 -0.70 12.30
N LEU A 172 -7.73 -0.15 11.77
CA LEU A 172 -9.06 -0.34 12.33
C LEU A 172 -9.46 -1.80 12.31
N LYS A 173 -9.27 -2.49 11.19
CA LYS A 173 -9.65 -3.90 11.07
C LYS A 173 -8.89 -4.81 12.02
N LYS A 174 -7.62 -4.51 12.27
CA LYS A 174 -6.76 -5.30 13.16
C LYS A 174 -6.84 -4.87 14.63
N LYS A 175 -7.57 -3.77 14.92
CA LYS A 175 -7.59 -3.17 16.26
C LYS A 175 -6.19 -2.86 16.77
N ILE A 176 -5.37 -2.25 15.91
CA ILE A 176 -4.01 -1.81 16.27
C ILE A 176 -4.03 -0.30 16.41
N CYS A 177 -3.43 0.22 17.49
CA CYS A 177 -3.41 1.66 17.70
C CYS A 177 -2.58 2.37 16.63
N VAL A 178 -3.16 3.37 15.96
CA VAL A 178 -2.44 4.16 14.94
C VAL A 178 -1.30 5.02 15.51
N ILE A 179 -1.26 5.27 16.82
CA ILE A 179 -0.21 6.08 17.47
C ILE A 179 0.89 5.19 18.04
N THR A 180 0.51 4.14 18.78
CA THR A 180 1.46 3.34 19.57
C THR A 180 1.79 1.98 18.96
N GLY A 181 1.05 1.53 17.96
CA GLY A 181 1.18 0.17 17.42
C GLY A 181 0.69 -0.94 18.35
N LYS A 182 0.20 -0.61 19.56
CA LYS A 182 -0.29 -1.61 20.52
C LYS A 182 -1.56 -2.29 19.98
N PRO A 183 -1.70 -3.62 20.14
CA PRO A 183 -2.92 -4.35 19.77
C PRO A 183 -4.08 -4.02 20.72
N ASN A 184 -5.27 -4.57 20.44
CA ASN A 184 -6.49 -4.39 21.22
C ASN A 184 -6.97 -2.94 21.36
N ALA A 185 -6.73 -2.13 20.34
CA ALA A 185 -7.22 -0.77 20.25
C ALA A 185 -8.76 -0.69 20.29
N GLN A 186 -9.24 0.41 20.86
CA GLN A 186 -10.64 0.80 20.96
C GLN A 186 -10.99 1.72 19.79
N LEU A 187 -12.25 1.68 19.37
CA LEU A 187 -12.74 2.57 18.33
C LEU A 187 -13.04 3.95 18.92
N ALA A 188 -12.35 4.98 18.44
CA ALA A 188 -12.53 6.36 18.85
C ALA A 188 -13.32 7.15 17.78
N HIS A 189 -14.33 7.90 18.21
CA HIS A 189 -15.09 8.83 17.35
C HIS A 189 -14.35 10.17 17.19
N ILE A 190 -13.98 10.54 15.96
CA ILE A 190 -13.16 11.73 15.71
C ILE A 190 -13.95 12.96 15.23
N SER A 191 -14.83 12.87 14.23
CA SER A 191 -15.57 14.07 13.80
C SER A 191 -16.79 14.38 14.68
N LYS A 192 -17.57 13.36 15.05
CA LYS A 192 -18.75 13.49 15.91
C LYS A 192 -18.70 12.43 16.99
N SER A 193 -18.67 12.85 18.26
CA SER A 193 -18.70 11.93 19.40
C SER A 193 -20.00 11.14 19.45
N ALA A 194 -20.00 9.99 20.12
CA ALA A 194 -21.22 9.23 20.34
C ALA A 194 -22.33 10.08 21.01
N GLY A 195 -21.97 10.99 21.93
CA GLY A 195 -22.91 11.92 22.55
C GLY A 195 -23.51 12.92 21.56
N ALA A 196 -22.69 13.51 20.69
CA ALA A 196 -23.15 14.44 19.65
C ALA A 196 -24.07 13.76 18.61
N LEU A 197 -23.96 12.44 18.44
CA LEU A 197 -24.86 11.64 17.62
C LEU A 197 -26.18 11.28 18.33
N GLY A 198 -26.34 11.61 19.62
CA GLY A 198 -27.49 11.19 20.44
C GLY A 198 -27.36 9.77 21.02
N GLY A 199 -26.13 9.23 21.04
CA GLY A 199 -25.78 7.90 21.53
C GLY A 199 -25.59 6.86 20.43
N TYR A 200 -24.98 5.72 20.81
CA TYR A 200 -24.65 4.62 19.88
C TYR A 200 -25.82 4.09 19.06
N LYS A 201 -27.06 4.19 19.57
CA LYS A 201 -28.28 3.77 18.85
C LYS A 201 -28.50 4.52 17.52
N TYR A 202 -27.93 5.71 17.38
CA TYR A 202 -28.03 6.53 16.17
C TYR A 202 -26.73 6.56 15.37
N ASP A 203 -25.68 5.90 15.85
CA ASP A 203 -24.42 5.80 15.14
C ASP A 203 -24.59 4.90 13.91
N LYS A 204 -24.62 5.50 12.72
CA LYS A 204 -24.68 4.81 11.43
C LYS A 204 -23.29 4.55 10.83
N GLY A 205 -22.23 5.12 11.40
CA GLY A 205 -20.88 5.08 10.82
C GLY A 205 -20.66 6.05 9.66
N ILE A 206 -21.51 5.97 8.63
CA ILE A 206 -21.34 6.74 7.37
C ILE A 206 -21.31 8.26 7.64
N GLY A 207 -20.31 8.93 7.06
CA GLY A 207 -20.09 10.37 7.19
C GLY A 207 -19.49 10.81 8.54
N ASN A 208 -19.00 9.85 9.33
CA ASN A 208 -18.25 10.11 10.55
C ASN A 208 -16.85 9.48 10.44
N SER A 209 -15.88 10.07 11.14
CA SER A 209 -14.49 9.64 11.12
C SER A 209 -14.08 8.94 12.41
N TYR A 210 -13.24 7.91 12.27
CA TYR A 210 -12.85 7.03 13.35
C TYR A 210 -11.35 6.73 13.33
N LEU A 211 -10.81 6.37 14.50
CA LEU A 211 -9.45 5.86 14.64
C LEU A 211 -9.42 4.69 15.63
N PRO A 212 -8.53 3.70 15.45
CA PRO A 212 -8.24 2.71 16.46
C PRO A 212 -7.19 3.29 17.41
N LEU A 213 -7.55 3.50 18.67
CA LEU A 213 -6.67 4.07 19.69
C LEU A 213 -6.53 3.11 20.88
N SER A 214 -5.31 2.94 21.40
CA SER A 214 -5.10 2.25 22.67
C SER A 214 -5.81 2.98 23.80
N ALA A 215 -6.16 2.31 24.90
CA ALA A 215 -6.88 2.93 26.02
C ALA A 215 -6.18 4.20 26.58
N GLU A 216 -4.85 4.20 26.56
CA GLU A 216 -4.01 5.36 26.91
C GLU A 216 -4.36 6.60 26.07
N TRP A 217 -4.49 6.44 24.75
CA TRP A 217 -4.79 7.54 23.83
C TRP A 217 -6.29 7.82 23.71
N HIS A 218 -7.13 6.78 23.81
CA HIS A 218 -8.58 6.94 23.69
C HIS A 218 -9.19 7.50 24.98
N ILE A 219 -9.01 6.81 26.10
CA ILE A 219 -9.61 7.24 27.37
C ILE A 219 -8.72 8.27 28.07
N GLY A 220 -7.41 8.02 28.09
CA GLY A 220 -6.46 8.86 28.81
C GLY A 220 -6.20 10.22 28.18
N VAL A 221 -6.22 10.31 26.84
CA VAL A 221 -5.97 11.58 26.11
C VAL A 221 -7.25 12.11 25.49
N ASP A 222 -7.88 11.37 24.58
CA ASP A 222 -9.00 11.90 23.79
C ASP A 222 -10.21 12.31 24.66
N HIS A 223 -10.63 11.41 25.56
CA HIS A 223 -11.67 11.69 26.54
C HIS A 223 -11.17 12.44 27.79
N GLY A 224 -9.88 12.80 27.83
CA GLY A 224 -9.27 13.49 28.96
C GLY A 224 -9.78 14.93 29.14
N VAL A 225 -9.78 15.39 30.39
CA VAL A 225 -10.15 16.76 30.76
C VAL A 225 -9.07 17.75 30.27
N GLY A 226 -9.47 18.98 29.94
CA GLY A 226 -8.51 20.06 29.62
C GLY A 226 -7.94 20.01 28.19
N GLY A 227 -8.80 19.80 27.19
CA GLY A 227 -8.42 19.88 25.78
C GLY A 227 -7.81 18.61 25.19
N GLY A 228 -8.17 17.43 25.73
CA GLY A 228 -7.72 16.12 25.28
C GLY A 228 -7.77 15.90 23.77
N ARG A 229 -8.90 16.24 23.13
CA ARG A 229 -9.08 16.21 21.67
C ARG A 229 -8.01 17.02 20.93
N ASN A 230 -7.66 18.21 21.40
CA ASN A 230 -6.64 19.05 20.74
C ASN A 230 -5.25 18.41 20.84
N LYS A 231 -4.93 17.78 21.98
CA LYS A 231 -3.68 17.02 22.16
C LYS A 231 -3.62 15.82 21.20
N LEU A 232 -4.71 15.07 21.09
CA LEU A 232 -4.82 13.99 20.11
C LEU A 232 -4.59 14.52 18.69
N MET A 233 -5.32 15.55 18.27
CA MET A 233 -5.21 16.12 16.92
C MET A 233 -3.80 16.65 16.63
N SER A 234 -3.14 17.26 17.61
CA SER A 234 -1.75 17.71 17.48
C SER A 234 -0.80 16.53 17.25
N LYS A 235 -0.96 15.42 17.99
CA LYS A 235 -0.15 14.22 17.79
C LYS A 235 -0.41 13.55 16.44
N LEU A 236 -1.66 13.49 16.00
CA LEU A 236 -2.01 12.96 14.68
C LEU A 236 -1.39 13.79 13.56
N LYS A 237 -1.38 15.13 13.70
CA LYS A 237 -0.71 16.03 12.75
C LYS A 237 0.80 15.82 12.71
N GLU A 238 1.45 15.67 13.87
CA GLU A 238 2.88 15.35 13.96
C GLU A 238 3.23 14.05 13.22
N LEU A 239 2.38 13.03 13.36
CA LEU A 239 2.58 11.73 12.73
C LEU A 239 2.06 11.66 11.29
N ASN A 240 1.43 12.72 10.79
CA ASN A 240 0.74 12.77 9.50
C ASN A 240 -0.32 11.64 9.36
N ILE A 241 -1.19 11.49 10.38
CA ILE A 241 -2.32 10.55 10.41
C ILE A 241 -3.62 11.33 10.19
N GLU A 242 -4.41 10.94 9.21
CA GLU A 242 -5.76 11.49 9.01
C GLU A 242 -6.82 10.50 9.54
N PRO A 243 -7.89 10.97 10.20
CA PRO A 243 -8.97 10.11 10.63
C PRO A 243 -9.68 9.40 9.47
N PHE A 244 -10.06 8.14 9.66
CA PHE A 244 -10.78 7.39 8.63
C PHE A 244 -12.26 7.74 8.63
N GLU A 245 -12.69 8.55 7.67
CA GLU A 245 -14.11 8.81 7.40
C GLU A 245 -14.77 7.58 6.76
N ILE A 246 -15.86 7.06 7.29
CA ILE A 246 -16.57 5.96 6.63
C ILE A 246 -17.46 6.54 5.51
N ARG A 247 -17.29 6.04 4.28
CA ARG A 247 -17.94 6.56 3.07
C ARG A 247 -18.90 5.56 2.43
N THR A 248 -18.72 4.27 2.64
CA THR A 248 -19.55 3.22 2.01
C THR A 248 -20.24 2.32 3.04
N GLU A 249 -21.30 1.63 2.61
CA GLU A 249 -21.98 0.64 3.46
C GLU A 249 -21.10 -0.58 3.73
N GLU A 250 -20.29 -0.99 2.76
CA GLU A 250 -19.34 -2.10 2.89
C GLU A 250 -18.34 -1.84 4.01
N GLU A 251 -17.80 -0.62 4.08
CA GLU A 251 -16.89 -0.21 5.15
C GLU A 251 -17.53 -0.31 6.54
N VAL A 252 -18.79 0.14 6.68
CA VAL A 252 -19.54 -0.01 7.94
C VAL A 252 -19.79 -1.47 8.27
N LYS A 253 -20.23 -2.28 7.29
CA LYS A 253 -20.50 -3.72 7.47
C LYS A 253 -19.24 -4.44 7.99
N GLU A 254 -18.09 -4.17 7.40
CA GLU A 254 -16.82 -4.78 7.82
C GLU A 254 -16.41 -4.33 9.23
N LEU A 255 -16.45 -3.04 9.52
CA LEU A 255 -16.08 -2.52 10.85
C LEU A 255 -17.08 -2.94 11.95
N LYS A 256 -18.37 -3.07 11.64
CA LYS A 256 -19.39 -3.52 12.60
C LYS A 256 -19.17 -4.96 13.06
N ARG A 257 -18.65 -5.84 12.19
CA ARG A 257 -18.26 -7.22 12.57
C ARG A 257 -17.14 -7.22 13.61
N ILE A 258 -16.25 -6.24 13.55
CA ILE A 258 -15.05 -6.12 14.39
C ILE A 258 -15.37 -5.39 15.71
N TYR A 259 -16.18 -4.33 15.63
CA TYR A 259 -16.55 -3.46 16.74
C TYR A 259 -18.04 -3.64 17.10
N LYS A 260 -18.40 -4.81 17.64
CA LYS A 260 -19.80 -5.22 17.93
C LYS A 260 -20.65 -4.23 18.74
N GLY A 261 -20.04 -3.35 19.52
CA GLY A 261 -20.73 -2.32 20.31
C GLY A 261 -21.06 -1.02 19.56
N HIS A 262 -20.52 -0.83 18.35
CA HIS A 262 -20.61 0.39 17.56
C HIS A 262 -21.57 0.23 16.37
N PHE A 263 -21.85 1.35 15.68
CA PHE A 263 -22.65 1.37 14.46
C PHE A 263 -24.07 0.77 14.63
N LYS A 264 -24.69 0.92 15.82
CA LYS A 264 -26.00 0.29 16.10
C LYS A 264 -27.14 0.90 15.28
N GLY A 265 -26.99 2.15 14.83
CA GLY A 265 -27.94 2.81 13.94
C GLY A 265 -27.88 2.34 12.49
N PHE A 266 -26.81 1.64 12.08
CA PHE A 266 -26.69 1.05 10.76
C PHE A 266 -27.54 -0.23 10.67
N LYS A 267 -28.53 -0.24 9.77
CA LYS A 267 -29.38 -1.40 9.48
C LYS A 267 -28.92 -2.00 8.16
N GLU A 268 -28.49 -3.27 8.20
CA GLU A 268 -28.17 -4.02 6.99
C GLU A 268 -29.46 -4.18 6.18
N ARG A 269 -29.44 -3.69 4.94
CA ARG A 269 -30.45 -4.00 3.93
C ARG A 269 -30.03 -5.24 3.15
#